data_AF-A0A1M6N9W6-F1
#
_entry.id   AF-A0A1M6N9W6-F1
#
_cell.length_a   1.000
_cell.length_b   1.000
_cell.length_c   1.000
_cell.angle_alpha   90.00
_cell.angle_beta   90.00
_cell.angle_gamma   90.00
#
_symmetry.space_group_name_H-M   'P 1'
#
loop_
_entity.id
_entity.type
_entity.pdbx_description
1 polymer ?
#
loop_
_entity_poly.entity_id
_entity_poly.type
_entity_poly.pdbx_seq_one_letter_code
_entity_poly.pdbx_strand_id
1 'polypeptide(L)'
;MHPIDDSIGEPALDFEAWRALIQSFCGRYHPEGIEPSVFAGWVHPFSLWEFLALDIGSNAQRIERTKRDVRLDGMEYYAAVFQLAGRSAISQNDQVVSLDVGEVALVDATRPLTYLSSDENTLWNCLSIQLPRQSLVSHLGFEPQGGIFRRRTLAGRLLLDIFRNADNAERIACASADPYMRLAIYDLIGALFAPSAPSPTSRHADRLFTRIRDVVMDRFADPDLRPRDVAAELGISVRYLQKLFALRGSTCSDFIQSLRLDHAVRLLHRRALTKTRQPLSEIAYTCGFRDYTNFAQQFRRRFGHTPSAHSDGDGRGVNGTVRTTNSESAV
;
A
#
# COMPACT_ATOMS: atom_id res chain seq x y z
N MET A 1 2.65 22.67 -24.46
CA MET A 1 1.84 22.20 -25.60
C MET A 1 2.83 21.62 -26.60
N HIS A 2 3.28 20.39 -26.33
CA HIS A 2 4.01 19.61 -27.31
C HIS A 2 2.99 18.69 -28.00
N PRO A 3 3.04 18.58 -29.34
CA PRO A 3 2.09 17.78 -30.09
C PRO A 3 2.30 16.31 -29.71
N ILE A 4 1.17 15.60 -29.65
CA ILE A 4 1.12 14.14 -29.65
C ILE A 4 1.95 13.72 -30.85
N ASP A 5 3.13 13.17 -30.60
CA ASP A 5 3.93 12.56 -31.64
C ASP A 5 3.12 11.36 -32.15
N ASP A 6 2.89 11.36 -33.45
CA ASP A 6 2.29 10.26 -34.19
C ASP A 6 3.17 9.03 -34.01
N SER A 7 2.91 8.19 -33.00
CA SER A 7 3.36 6.80 -33.03
C SER A 7 2.45 6.04 -33.99
N ILE A 8 2.74 6.22 -35.28
CA ILE A 8 2.76 5.23 -36.37
C ILE A 8 1.92 3.98 -36.06
N GLY A 9 0.80 3.86 -36.78
CA GLY A 9 -0.14 2.75 -36.74
C GLY A 9 0.51 1.37 -36.82
N GLU A 10 0.56 0.70 -35.67
CA GLU A 10 0.64 -0.75 -35.61
C GLU A 10 -0.70 -1.36 -36.06
N PRO A 11 -0.70 -2.55 -36.68
CA PRO A 11 -1.90 -3.11 -37.28
C PRO A 11 -2.96 -3.36 -36.20
N ALA A 12 -4.15 -2.80 -36.41
CA ALA A 12 -5.32 -3.14 -35.61
C ALA A 12 -5.49 -4.66 -35.57
N LEU A 13 -5.69 -5.20 -34.37
CA LEU A 13 -5.95 -6.61 -34.17
C LEU A 13 -7.34 -6.96 -34.71
N ASP A 14 -7.49 -8.17 -35.24
CA ASP A 14 -8.83 -8.72 -35.43
C ASP A 14 -9.53 -8.95 -34.07
N PHE A 15 -10.85 -9.12 -34.10
CA PHE A 15 -11.66 -9.23 -32.90
C PHE A 15 -11.24 -10.39 -31.98
N GLU A 16 -10.92 -11.56 -32.54
CA GLU A 16 -10.58 -12.74 -31.73
C GLU A 16 -9.18 -12.63 -31.14
N ALA A 17 -8.21 -12.09 -31.88
CA ALA A 17 -6.87 -11.81 -31.38
C ALA A 17 -6.90 -10.76 -30.25
N TRP A 18 -7.64 -9.67 -30.44
CA TRP A 18 -7.84 -8.65 -29.42
C TRP A 18 -8.49 -9.24 -28.16
N ARG A 19 -9.57 -10.01 -28.34
CA ARG A 19 -10.29 -10.68 -27.24
C ARG A 19 -9.39 -11.66 -26.49
N ALA A 20 -8.58 -12.44 -27.19
CA ALA A 20 -7.64 -13.37 -26.59
C ALA A 20 -6.58 -12.66 -25.73
N LEU A 21 -6.04 -11.51 -26.18
CA LEU A 21 -5.09 -10.72 -25.38
C LEU A 21 -5.72 -10.13 -24.13
N ILE A 22 -6.93 -9.56 -24.24
CA ILE A 22 -7.68 -9.10 -23.06
C ILE A 22 -7.87 -10.25 -22.07
N GLN A 23 -8.25 -11.43 -22.54
CA GLN A 23 -8.45 -12.59 -21.68
C GLN A 23 -7.16 -13.08 -21.02
N SER A 24 -6.05 -13.04 -21.74
CA SER A 24 -4.73 -13.44 -21.25
C SER A 24 -4.22 -12.51 -20.14
N PHE A 25 -4.39 -11.20 -20.29
CA PHE A 25 -3.80 -10.23 -19.36
C PHE A 25 -4.76 -9.77 -18.27
N CYS A 26 -6.04 -9.58 -18.58
CA CYS A 26 -7.02 -9.04 -17.66
C CYS A 26 -7.89 -10.15 -17.02
N GLY A 27 -7.85 -11.37 -17.55
CA GLY A 27 -8.76 -12.45 -17.15
C GLY A 27 -10.02 -12.46 -18.00
N ARG A 28 -10.99 -13.28 -17.63
CA ARG A 28 -12.16 -13.58 -18.48
C ARG A 28 -13.10 -12.37 -18.60
N TYR A 29 -12.90 -11.58 -19.66
CA TYR A 29 -13.81 -10.54 -20.14
C TYR A 29 -14.40 -10.94 -21.49
N HIS A 30 -15.66 -10.55 -21.71
CA HIS A 30 -16.43 -10.86 -22.90
C HIS A 30 -16.88 -9.56 -23.57
N PRO A 31 -16.24 -9.16 -24.69
CA PRO A 31 -16.74 -8.08 -25.51
C PRO A 31 -18.05 -8.50 -26.22
N GLU A 32 -19.01 -7.58 -26.30
CA GLU A 32 -20.32 -7.78 -26.89
C GLU A 32 -20.70 -6.60 -27.81
N GLY A 33 -21.64 -6.84 -28.72
CA GLY A 33 -22.30 -5.77 -29.49
C GLY A 33 -21.48 -5.20 -30.64
N ILE A 34 -20.55 -5.97 -31.21
CA ILE A 34 -19.79 -5.56 -32.40
C ILE A 34 -19.62 -6.71 -33.39
N GLU A 35 -19.86 -6.44 -34.67
CA GLU A 35 -19.56 -7.40 -35.74
C GLU A 35 -18.04 -7.44 -35.99
N PRO A 36 -17.43 -8.63 -36.10
CA PRO A 36 -15.98 -8.75 -36.31
C PRO A 36 -15.45 -8.02 -37.55
N SER A 37 -16.28 -7.82 -38.57
CA SER A 37 -15.94 -7.14 -39.83
C SER A 37 -15.71 -5.64 -39.69
N VAL A 38 -16.31 -5.00 -38.68
CA VAL A 38 -16.20 -3.55 -38.41
C VAL A 38 -15.42 -3.25 -37.14
N PHE A 39 -14.86 -4.29 -36.52
CA PHE A 39 -14.05 -4.17 -35.32
C PHE A 39 -12.73 -3.46 -35.60
N ALA A 40 -12.34 -2.55 -34.71
CA ALA A 40 -11.02 -1.97 -34.64
C ALA A 40 -10.57 -1.93 -33.19
N GLY A 41 -9.36 -2.40 -32.90
CA GLY A 41 -8.81 -2.35 -31.56
C GLY A 41 -7.35 -2.78 -31.48
N TRP A 42 -6.75 -2.47 -30.34
CA TRP A 42 -5.38 -2.83 -30.00
C TRP A 42 -5.27 -3.14 -28.50
N VAL A 43 -4.23 -3.90 -28.16
CA VAL A 43 -3.81 -4.16 -26.78
C VAL A 43 -2.29 -4.14 -26.76
N HIS A 44 -1.70 -3.13 -26.15
CA HIS A 44 -0.25 -3.03 -25.97
C HIS A 44 0.10 -3.24 -24.50
N PRO A 45 0.53 -4.45 -24.11
CA PRO A 45 1.01 -4.71 -22.77
C PRO A 45 2.43 -4.17 -22.60
N PHE A 46 2.69 -3.54 -21.46
CA PHE A 46 4.03 -3.09 -21.09
C PHE A 46 4.23 -3.19 -19.58
N SER A 47 5.49 -3.26 -19.15
CA SER A 47 5.82 -3.31 -17.73
C SER A 47 6.14 -1.91 -17.22
N LEU A 48 5.67 -1.57 -16.03
CA LEU A 48 5.98 -0.34 -15.33
C LEU A 48 6.43 -0.64 -13.92
N TRP A 49 7.74 -0.65 -13.69
CA TRP A 49 8.31 -0.91 -12.36
C TRP A 49 7.67 -2.14 -11.69
N GLU A 50 7.62 -3.25 -12.44
CA GLU A 50 7.01 -4.55 -12.10
C GLU A 50 5.48 -4.61 -12.09
N PHE A 51 4.78 -3.52 -12.38
CA PHE A 51 3.35 -3.57 -12.68
C PHE A 51 3.11 -3.96 -14.14
N LEU A 52 2.06 -4.74 -14.38
CA LEU A 52 1.52 -4.93 -15.71
C LEU A 52 0.64 -3.71 -16.04
N ALA A 53 0.97 -3.03 -17.13
CA ALA A 53 0.14 -1.98 -17.70
C ALA A 53 -0.27 -2.35 -19.13
N LEU A 54 -1.43 -1.83 -19.54
CA LEU A 54 -2.01 -2.07 -20.85
C LEU A 54 -2.53 -0.75 -21.41
N ASP A 55 -2.11 -0.41 -22.63
CA ASP A 55 -2.79 0.54 -23.49
C ASP A 55 -3.79 -0.22 -24.36
N ILE A 56 -5.07 0.06 -24.17
CA ILE A 56 -6.17 -0.69 -24.75
C ILE A 56 -7.05 0.29 -25.52
N GLY A 57 -7.23 0.04 -26.80
CA GLY A 57 -8.24 0.73 -27.60
C GLY A 57 -9.17 -0.23 -28.29
N SER A 58 -10.43 0.17 -28.43
CA SER A 58 -11.42 -0.57 -29.19
C SER A 58 -12.64 0.29 -29.51
N ASN A 59 -13.44 -0.12 -30.49
CA ASN A 59 -14.81 0.35 -30.71
C ASN A 59 -15.87 -0.61 -30.15
N ALA A 60 -15.49 -1.63 -29.36
CA ALA A 60 -16.43 -2.51 -28.68
C ALA A 60 -17.32 -1.71 -27.71
N GLN A 61 -18.64 -1.89 -27.83
CA GLN A 61 -19.60 -1.09 -27.07
C GLN A 61 -19.75 -1.56 -25.63
N ARG A 62 -19.59 -2.85 -25.40
CA ARG A 62 -19.78 -3.47 -24.09
C ARG A 62 -18.71 -4.52 -23.85
N ILE A 63 -18.12 -4.51 -22.66
CA ILE A 63 -17.21 -5.57 -22.22
C ILE A 63 -17.65 -6.00 -20.83
N GLU A 64 -17.99 -7.28 -20.67
CA GLU A 64 -18.53 -7.81 -19.43
C GLU A 64 -17.62 -8.85 -18.78
N ARG A 65 -17.52 -8.78 -17.45
CA ARG A 65 -16.96 -9.81 -16.59
C ARG A 65 -18.04 -10.26 -15.62
N THR A 66 -18.48 -11.52 -15.74
CA THR A 66 -19.59 -12.04 -14.96
C THR A 66 -19.15 -12.60 -13.60
N LYS A 67 -20.11 -12.88 -12.71
CA LYS A 67 -19.87 -13.65 -11.47
C LYS A 67 -19.26 -15.03 -11.73
N ARG A 68 -19.56 -15.65 -12.87
CA ARG A 68 -19.01 -16.97 -13.24
C ARG A 68 -17.54 -16.84 -13.60
N ASP A 69 -17.18 -15.82 -14.37
CA ASP A 69 -15.80 -15.55 -14.81
C ASP A 69 -14.87 -15.33 -13.62
N VAL A 70 -15.29 -14.48 -12.67
CA VAL A 70 -14.56 -14.22 -11.41
C VAL A 70 -14.24 -15.50 -10.64
N ARG A 71 -15.16 -16.46 -10.59
CA ARG A 71 -14.94 -17.74 -9.90
C ARG A 71 -13.99 -18.68 -10.65
N LEU A 72 -13.85 -18.52 -11.96
CA LEU A 72 -13.11 -19.45 -12.82
C LEU A 72 -11.65 -19.08 -13.01
N ASP A 73 -11.28 -17.80 -12.95
CA ASP A 73 -9.89 -17.37 -13.15
C ASP A 73 -9.18 -16.91 -11.87
N GLY A 74 -9.89 -16.58 -10.79
CA GLY A 74 -9.28 -16.28 -9.49
C GLY A 74 -8.38 -15.03 -9.47
N MET A 75 -8.59 -14.08 -10.39
CA MET A 75 -7.76 -12.87 -10.48
C MET A 75 -7.84 -12.01 -9.21
N GLU A 76 -6.70 -11.74 -8.56
CA GLU A 76 -6.61 -10.96 -7.30
C GLU A 76 -5.84 -9.64 -7.45
N TYR A 77 -6.40 -8.71 -8.23
CA TYR A 77 -5.82 -7.39 -8.41
C TYR A 77 -6.88 -6.28 -8.49
N TYR A 78 -6.44 -5.05 -8.26
CA TYR A 78 -7.19 -3.84 -8.62
C TYR A 78 -6.61 -3.26 -9.91
N ALA A 79 -7.44 -2.70 -10.78
CA ALA A 79 -6.99 -1.95 -11.94
C ALA A 79 -7.29 -0.47 -11.76
N ALA A 80 -6.28 0.40 -11.92
CA ALA A 80 -6.55 1.82 -12.13
C ALA A 80 -6.64 2.08 -13.64
N VAL A 81 -7.81 2.54 -14.08
CA VAL A 81 -8.16 2.69 -15.50
C VAL A 81 -8.32 4.17 -15.82
N PHE A 82 -7.46 4.69 -16.69
CA PHE A 82 -7.44 6.06 -17.17
C PHE A 82 -8.08 6.16 -18.55
N GLN A 83 -9.03 7.07 -18.73
CA GLN A 83 -9.59 7.34 -20.06
C GLN A 83 -8.63 8.24 -20.84
N LEU A 84 -8.17 7.81 -22.01
CA LEU A 84 -7.27 8.59 -22.87
C LEU A 84 -7.98 9.22 -24.07
N ALA A 85 -8.95 8.52 -24.66
CA ALA A 85 -9.76 9.02 -25.76
C ALA A 85 -11.17 8.41 -25.72
N GLY A 86 -12.17 9.13 -26.23
CA GLY A 86 -13.57 8.72 -26.11
C GLY A 86 -14.10 8.82 -24.67
N ARG A 87 -15.31 8.31 -24.45
CA ARG A 87 -15.99 8.32 -23.16
C ARG A 87 -16.51 6.93 -22.82
N SER A 88 -16.27 6.48 -21.58
CA SER A 88 -16.73 5.18 -21.10
C SER A 88 -17.54 5.31 -19.82
N ALA A 89 -18.30 4.26 -19.49
CA ALA A 89 -18.90 4.07 -18.20
C ALA A 89 -18.53 2.69 -17.65
N ILE A 90 -18.32 2.61 -16.35
CA ILE A 90 -18.00 1.38 -15.62
C ILE A 90 -19.12 1.13 -14.62
N SER A 91 -19.71 -0.06 -14.68
CA SER A 91 -20.65 -0.55 -13.68
C SER A 91 -19.99 -1.59 -12.79
N GLN A 92 -19.90 -1.31 -11.49
CA GLN A 92 -19.38 -2.23 -10.48
C GLN A 92 -19.94 -1.86 -9.08
N ASN A 93 -20.28 -2.85 -8.25
CA ASN A 93 -20.81 -2.64 -6.89
C ASN A 93 -22.08 -1.76 -6.83
N ASP A 94 -23.02 -1.97 -7.76
CA ASP A 94 -24.24 -1.15 -7.91
C ASP A 94 -23.97 0.35 -8.14
N GLN A 95 -22.72 0.72 -8.43
CA GLN A 95 -22.31 2.04 -8.87
C GLN A 95 -22.11 2.03 -10.37
N VAL A 96 -22.54 3.10 -11.03
CA VAL A 96 -22.23 3.38 -12.43
C VAL A 96 -21.46 4.69 -12.46
N VAL A 97 -20.30 4.63 -13.10
CA VAL A 97 -19.33 5.71 -13.11
C VAL A 97 -18.96 6.02 -14.55
N SER A 98 -19.21 7.25 -14.99
CA SER A 98 -18.75 7.75 -16.29
C SER A 98 -17.35 8.35 -16.18
N LEU A 99 -16.48 8.02 -17.13
CA LEU A 99 -15.12 8.53 -17.25
C LEU A 99 -14.98 9.39 -18.50
N ASP A 100 -14.62 10.65 -18.29
CA ASP A 100 -14.16 11.54 -19.35
C ASP A 100 -12.63 11.44 -19.51
N VAL A 101 -12.12 11.92 -20.65
CA VAL A 101 -10.68 11.96 -20.95
C VAL A 101 -9.88 12.62 -19.81
N GLY A 102 -8.85 11.91 -19.35
CA GLY A 102 -7.97 12.31 -18.24
C GLY A 102 -8.50 11.95 -16.85
N GLU A 103 -9.66 11.29 -16.74
CA GLU A 103 -10.19 10.78 -15.48
C GLU A 103 -9.76 9.33 -15.23
N VAL A 104 -9.81 8.93 -13.95
CA VAL A 104 -9.36 7.60 -13.50
C VAL A 104 -10.42 6.94 -12.60
N ALA A 105 -10.68 5.67 -12.84
CA ALA A 105 -11.42 4.80 -11.94
C ALA A 105 -10.53 3.71 -11.33
N LEU A 106 -10.90 3.24 -10.14
CA LEU A 106 -10.37 2.01 -9.57
C LEU A 106 -11.40 0.89 -9.73
N VAL A 107 -10.98 -0.20 -10.37
CA VAL A 107 -11.78 -1.39 -10.63
C VAL A 107 -11.24 -2.56 -9.80
N ASP A 108 -12.14 -3.32 -9.19
CA ASP A 108 -11.83 -4.54 -8.47
C ASP A 108 -12.04 -5.76 -9.37
N ALA A 109 -10.97 -6.44 -9.81
CA ALA A 109 -11.08 -7.59 -10.72
C ALA A 109 -11.66 -8.85 -10.05
N THR A 110 -11.77 -8.86 -8.72
CA THR A 110 -12.40 -9.94 -7.93
C THR A 110 -13.92 -9.84 -7.91
N ARG A 111 -14.49 -8.84 -8.60
CA ARG A 111 -15.93 -8.60 -8.65
C ARG A 111 -16.40 -8.53 -10.10
N PRO A 112 -17.70 -8.82 -10.36
CA PRO A 112 -18.28 -8.59 -11.67
C PRO A 112 -18.18 -7.12 -12.05
N LEU A 113 -18.02 -6.85 -13.34
CA LEU A 113 -18.08 -5.50 -13.87
C LEU A 113 -18.49 -5.48 -15.34
N THR A 114 -18.96 -4.31 -15.75
CA THR A 114 -19.27 -4.01 -17.15
C THR A 114 -18.63 -2.69 -17.54
N TYR A 115 -17.87 -2.68 -18.63
CA TYR A 115 -17.49 -1.47 -19.35
C TYR A 115 -18.48 -1.19 -20.47
N LEU A 116 -18.85 0.07 -20.64
CA LEU A 116 -19.76 0.56 -21.67
C LEU A 116 -19.10 1.74 -22.38
N SER A 117 -19.05 1.72 -23.71
CA SER A 117 -18.78 2.93 -24.50
C SER A 117 -20.02 3.82 -24.48
N SER A 118 -19.83 5.13 -24.35
CA SER A 118 -20.96 6.08 -24.40
C SER A 118 -21.41 6.40 -25.83
N ASP A 119 -20.53 6.21 -26.81
CA ASP A 119 -20.76 6.55 -28.21
C ASP A 119 -20.69 5.28 -29.07
N GLU A 120 -21.70 5.09 -29.93
CA GLU A 120 -21.76 3.96 -30.86
C GLU A 120 -20.65 4.07 -31.91
N ASN A 121 -19.99 2.95 -32.20
CA ASN A 121 -18.95 2.79 -33.23
C ASN A 121 -17.78 3.78 -33.17
N THR A 122 -17.57 4.46 -32.03
CA THR A 122 -16.45 5.36 -31.82
C THR A 122 -15.33 4.62 -31.09
N LEU A 123 -14.10 4.77 -31.58
CA LEU A 123 -12.91 4.25 -30.91
C LEU A 123 -12.73 4.95 -29.55
N TRP A 124 -12.67 4.17 -28.49
CA TRP A 124 -12.19 4.61 -27.19
C TRP A 124 -10.79 4.06 -26.93
N ASN A 125 -10.04 4.75 -26.08
CA ASN A 125 -8.75 4.31 -25.56
C ASN A 125 -8.75 4.48 -24.03
N CYS A 126 -8.31 3.44 -23.32
CA CYS A 126 -7.91 3.54 -21.93
C CYS A 126 -6.52 2.97 -21.66
N LEU A 127 -5.87 3.51 -20.63
CA LEU A 127 -4.69 2.94 -20.02
C LEU A 127 -5.07 2.27 -18.69
N SER A 128 -4.69 1.01 -18.51
CA SER A 128 -4.94 0.26 -17.28
C SER A 128 -3.63 -0.18 -16.63
N ILE A 129 -3.45 0.06 -15.34
CA ILE A 129 -2.40 -0.54 -14.52
C ILE A 129 -3.00 -1.57 -13.57
N GLN A 130 -2.41 -2.76 -13.50
CA GLN A 130 -2.79 -3.80 -12.54
C GLN A 130 -1.96 -3.69 -11.26
N LEU A 131 -2.66 -3.65 -10.14
CA LEU A 131 -2.11 -3.50 -8.80
C LEU A 131 -2.42 -4.78 -8.00
N PRO A 132 -1.41 -5.63 -7.71
CA PRO A 132 -1.61 -6.84 -6.93
C PRO A 132 -2.29 -6.52 -5.60
N ARG A 133 -3.42 -7.17 -5.34
CA ARG A 133 -4.31 -6.84 -4.21
C ARG A 133 -3.58 -6.84 -2.89
N GLN A 134 -2.83 -7.90 -2.60
CA GLN A 134 -2.11 -8.05 -1.33
C GLN A 134 -1.09 -6.91 -1.12
N SER A 135 -0.29 -6.61 -2.14
CA SER A 135 0.74 -5.56 -2.08
C SER A 135 0.13 -4.17 -1.93
N LEU A 136 -0.95 -3.89 -2.66
CA LEU A 136 -1.65 -2.60 -2.57
C LEU A 136 -2.26 -2.40 -1.17
N VAL A 137 -3.03 -3.37 -0.68
CA VAL A 137 -3.67 -3.29 0.65
C VAL A 137 -2.61 -3.19 1.75
N SER A 138 -1.55 -3.99 1.65
CA SER A 138 -0.40 -3.96 2.56
C SER A 138 0.26 -2.57 2.61
N HIS A 139 0.49 -1.95 1.46
CA HIS A 139 1.11 -0.63 1.38
C HIS A 139 0.19 0.50 1.85
N LEU A 140 -1.10 0.44 1.51
CA LEU A 140 -2.06 1.48 1.85
C LEU A 140 -2.49 1.44 3.32
N GLY A 141 -2.55 0.24 3.92
CA GLY A 141 -3.14 0.05 5.25
C GLY A 141 -4.65 0.02 5.29
N PHE A 142 -5.25 0.04 4.11
CA PHE A 142 -6.68 -0.04 3.94
C PHE A 142 -6.99 -0.79 2.65
N GLU A 143 -8.20 -1.34 2.59
CA GLU A 143 -8.71 -1.97 1.38
C GLU A 143 -9.48 -0.93 0.57
N PRO A 144 -9.01 -0.59 -0.64
CA PRO A 144 -9.74 0.32 -1.52
C PRO A 144 -11.09 -0.27 -1.93
N GLN A 145 -12.07 0.61 -2.09
CA GLN A 145 -13.35 0.25 -2.69
C GLN A 145 -13.25 0.41 -4.21
N GLY A 146 -13.47 -0.68 -4.95
CA GLY A 146 -13.62 -0.64 -6.41
C GLY A 146 -14.96 -0.02 -6.84
N GLY A 147 -15.02 0.48 -8.07
CA GLY A 147 -16.18 1.22 -8.60
C GLY A 147 -16.19 2.69 -8.19
N ILE A 148 -15.05 3.24 -7.76
CA ILE A 148 -14.88 4.65 -7.42
C ILE A 148 -14.04 5.33 -8.51
N PHE A 149 -14.35 6.58 -8.82
CA PHE A 149 -13.53 7.43 -9.68
C PHE A 149 -13.14 8.75 -9.03
N ARG A 150 -12.15 9.39 -9.64
CA ARG A 150 -11.69 10.72 -9.27
C ARG A 150 -11.50 11.58 -10.52
N ARG A 151 -11.97 12.81 -10.41
CA ARG A 151 -11.85 13.81 -11.47
C ARG A 151 -10.63 14.69 -11.23
N ARG A 152 -9.72 14.72 -12.22
CA ARG A 152 -8.71 15.78 -12.40
C ARG A 152 -7.90 16.16 -11.15
N THR A 153 -7.56 15.19 -10.30
CA THR A 153 -6.71 15.44 -9.12
C THR A 153 -5.24 15.58 -9.53
N LEU A 154 -4.41 16.22 -8.70
CA LEU A 154 -2.97 16.28 -8.92
C LEU A 154 -2.35 14.88 -8.95
N ALA A 155 -2.77 14.00 -8.04
CA ALA A 155 -2.28 12.63 -7.98
C ALA A 155 -2.60 11.84 -9.27
N GLY A 156 -3.80 12.03 -9.83
CA GLY A 156 -4.19 11.39 -11.10
C GLY A 156 -3.37 11.90 -12.27
N ARG A 157 -3.10 13.21 -12.35
CA ARG A 157 -2.23 13.79 -13.40
C ARG A 157 -0.81 13.28 -13.29
N LEU A 158 -0.20 13.33 -12.11
CA LEU A 158 1.15 12.83 -11.89
C LEU A 158 1.28 11.36 -12.26
N LEU A 159 0.29 10.56 -11.88
CA LEU A 159 0.27 9.15 -12.19
C LEU A 159 0.15 8.92 -13.72
N LEU A 160 -0.73 9.66 -14.40
CA LEU A 160 -0.84 9.63 -15.87
C LEU A 160 0.44 10.13 -16.58
N ASP A 161 1.12 11.14 -16.04
CA ASP A 161 2.38 11.63 -16.60
C ASP A 161 3.51 10.61 -16.42
N ILE A 162 3.59 9.95 -15.27
CA ILE A 162 4.52 8.82 -15.04
C ILE A 162 4.26 7.72 -16.09
N PHE A 163 3.00 7.42 -16.37
CA PHE A 163 2.62 6.44 -17.37
C PHE A 163 3.04 6.81 -18.80
N ARG A 164 2.76 8.04 -19.21
CA ARG A 164 3.05 8.52 -20.57
C ARG A 164 4.54 8.65 -20.87
N ASN A 165 5.33 8.96 -19.85
CA ASN A 165 6.77 9.18 -20.00
C ASN A 165 7.60 7.98 -19.53
N ALA A 166 6.98 6.81 -19.36
CA ALA A 166 7.71 5.61 -18.98
C ALA A 166 8.47 5.04 -20.18
N ASP A 167 9.61 5.64 -20.51
CA ASP A 167 10.55 5.10 -21.49
C ASP A 167 11.38 3.97 -20.86
N ASN A 168 11.53 2.87 -21.59
CA ASN A 168 12.37 1.74 -21.19
C ASN A 168 13.87 2.12 -21.13
N ALA A 169 14.32 3.08 -21.94
CA ALA A 169 15.73 3.50 -21.98
C ALA A 169 16.18 4.20 -20.68
N GLU A 170 15.37 5.10 -20.11
CA GLU A 170 15.69 5.80 -18.87
C GLU A 170 15.63 4.89 -17.63
N ARG A 171 14.78 3.87 -17.66
CA ARG A 171 14.66 2.89 -16.56
C ARG A 171 15.88 2.01 -16.42
N ILE A 172 16.48 1.57 -17.53
CA ILE A 172 17.73 0.80 -17.51
C ILE A 172 18.86 1.63 -16.88
N ALA A 173 18.87 2.94 -17.12
CA ALA A 173 19.87 3.84 -16.56
C ALA A 173 19.73 4.04 -15.03
N CYS A 174 18.55 3.80 -14.44
CA CYS A 174 18.28 4.04 -13.02
C CYS A 174 17.54 2.88 -12.34
N ALA A 175 17.92 1.63 -12.62
CA ALA A 175 17.27 0.44 -12.07
C ALA A 175 17.19 0.42 -10.52
N SER A 176 18.10 1.12 -9.83
CA SER A 176 18.03 1.29 -8.36
C SER A 176 16.83 2.11 -7.87
N ALA A 177 16.22 2.94 -8.72
CA ALA A 177 15.05 3.74 -8.41
C ALA A 177 13.73 2.96 -8.54
N ASP A 178 13.74 1.80 -9.21
CA ASP A 178 12.52 1.04 -9.52
C ASP A 178 11.67 0.69 -8.30
N PRO A 179 12.23 0.20 -7.17
CA PRO A 179 11.45 -0.06 -5.97
C PRO A 179 10.80 1.20 -5.39
N TYR A 180 11.43 2.37 -5.54
CA TYR A 180 10.89 3.64 -5.06
C TYR A 180 9.76 4.14 -5.97
N MET A 181 9.86 3.95 -7.28
CA MET A 181 8.79 4.33 -8.21
C MET A 181 7.55 3.47 -8.01
N ARG A 182 7.75 2.17 -7.75
CA ARG A 182 6.65 1.28 -7.37
C ARG A 182 5.89 1.79 -6.13
N LEU A 183 6.62 2.23 -5.11
CA LEU A 183 6.00 2.80 -3.90
C LEU A 183 5.31 4.14 -4.17
N ALA A 184 5.89 4.99 -5.03
CA ALA A 184 5.28 6.26 -5.42
C ALA A 184 3.95 6.04 -6.16
N ILE A 185 3.87 5.04 -7.03
CA ILE A 185 2.61 4.64 -7.68
C ILE A 185 1.57 4.24 -6.63
N TYR A 186 1.92 3.38 -5.68
CA TYR A 186 0.98 3.01 -4.60
C TYR A 186 0.54 4.22 -3.77
N ASP A 187 1.44 5.14 -3.44
CA ASP A 187 1.09 6.36 -2.69
C ASP A 187 0.15 7.27 -3.48
N LEU A 188 0.32 7.39 -4.80
CA LEU A 188 -0.58 8.15 -5.68
C LEU A 188 -1.97 7.48 -5.78
N ILE A 189 -2.02 6.14 -5.87
CA ILE A 189 -3.28 5.39 -5.79
C ILE A 189 -3.96 5.62 -4.43
N GLY A 190 -3.20 5.60 -3.34
CA GLY A 190 -3.70 5.91 -2.01
C GLY A 190 -4.28 7.33 -1.92
N ALA A 191 -3.59 8.32 -2.49
CA ALA A 191 -4.06 9.71 -2.53
C ALA A 191 -5.34 9.88 -3.36
N LEU A 192 -5.53 9.07 -4.41
CA LEU A 192 -6.74 9.04 -5.22
C LEU A 192 -7.92 8.40 -4.48
N PHE A 193 -7.71 7.22 -3.88
CA PHE A 193 -8.79 6.35 -3.42
C PHE A 193 -8.85 6.17 -1.91
N ALA A 194 -8.17 7.03 -1.15
CA ALA A 194 -8.36 7.12 0.29
C ALA A 194 -9.85 7.36 0.63
N PRO A 195 -10.38 6.66 1.64
CA PRO A 195 -11.76 6.87 2.07
C PRO A 195 -11.97 8.30 2.57
N SER A 196 -13.05 8.94 2.11
CA SER A 196 -13.37 10.35 2.40
C SER A 196 -13.87 10.60 3.83
N ALA A 197 -14.14 9.54 4.60
CA ALA A 197 -14.50 9.58 6.00
C ALA A 197 -13.53 8.69 6.80
N PRO A 198 -13.35 8.89 8.12
CA PRO A 198 -12.70 7.90 8.98
C PRO A 198 -13.54 6.61 8.97
N SER A 199 -13.25 5.76 7.99
CA SER A 199 -13.96 4.51 7.73
C SER A 199 -13.34 3.39 8.59
N PRO A 200 -13.94 2.18 8.64
CA PRO A 200 -13.42 1.02 9.37
C PRO A 200 -12.00 0.57 8.99
N THR A 201 -11.36 1.25 8.05
CA THR A 201 -9.93 1.21 7.70
C THR A 201 -8.99 1.57 8.86
N SER A 202 -9.45 2.32 9.87
CA SER A 202 -8.73 2.38 11.15
C SER A 202 -8.52 0.97 11.72
N ARG A 203 -9.51 0.08 11.65
CA ARG A 203 -9.42 -1.29 12.15
C ARG A 203 -8.39 -2.15 11.42
N HIS A 204 -8.14 -1.94 10.12
CA HIS A 204 -7.11 -2.71 9.40
C HIS A 204 -5.71 -2.23 9.78
N ALA A 205 -5.47 -0.92 9.73
CA ALA A 205 -4.21 -0.34 10.19
C ALA A 205 -3.97 -0.64 11.68
N ASP A 206 -5.02 -0.68 12.51
CA ASP A 206 -4.96 -1.06 13.92
C ASP A 206 -4.70 -2.56 14.10
N ARG A 207 -5.31 -3.43 13.28
CA ARG A 207 -5.01 -4.88 13.28
C ARG A 207 -3.59 -5.16 12.84
N LEU A 208 -3.12 -4.48 11.79
CA LEU A 208 -1.72 -4.60 11.34
C LEU A 208 -0.77 -4.05 12.39
N PHE A 209 -1.08 -2.91 13.00
CA PHE A 209 -0.30 -2.36 14.10
C PHE A 209 -0.29 -3.30 15.31
N THR A 210 -1.39 -4.01 15.56
CA THR A 210 -1.45 -5.08 16.59
C THR A 210 -0.49 -6.20 16.24
N ARG A 211 -0.47 -6.70 14.99
CA ARG A 211 0.49 -7.72 14.54
C ARG A 211 1.95 -7.25 14.61
N ILE A 212 2.23 -6.00 14.21
CA ILE A 212 3.55 -5.36 14.37
C ILE A 212 3.96 -5.39 15.83
N ARG A 213 3.05 -5.01 16.73
CA ARG A 213 3.30 -5.02 18.16
C ARG A 213 3.59 -6.42 18.66
N ASP A 214 2.83 -7.42 18.22
CA ASP A 214 3.00 -8.82 18.65
C ASP A 214 4.38 -9.36 18.20
N VAL A 215 4.76 -9.16 16.94
CA VAL A 215 6.11 -9.52 16.42
C VAL A 215 7.21 -8.85 17.24
N VAL A 216 7.05 -7.56 17.55
CA VAL A 216 8.03 -6.84 18.38
C VAL A 216 8.05 -7.37 19.81
N MET A 217 6.89 -7.68 20.41
CA MET A 217 6.78 -8.20 21.77
C MET A 217 7.39 -9.60 21.92
N ASP A 218 7.38 -10.41 20.86
CA ASP A 218 7.98 -11.74 20.88
C ASP A 218 9.51 -11.67 20.75
N ARG A 219 10.03 -10.64 20.09
CA ARG A 219 11.44 -10.54 19.72
C ARG A 219 12.20 -9.37 20.34
N PHE A 220 11.59 -8.53 21.19
CA PHE A 220 12.24 -7.31 21.68
C PHE A 220 13.58 -7.56 22.39
N ALA A 221 13.78 -8.74 22.99
CA ALA A 221 15.02 -9.13 23.67
C ALA A 221 16.14 -9.54 22.71
N ASP A 222 15.85 -9.77 21.43
CA ASP A 222 16.85 -10.05 20.39
C ASP A 222 17.65 -8.77 20.09
N PRO A 223 18.97 -8.71 20.37
CA PRO A 223 19.80 -7.53 20.15
C PRO A 223 20.04 -7.20 18.67
N ASP A 224 19.70 -8.11 17.75
CA ASP A 224 19.77 -7.92 16.30
C ASP A 224 18.44 -7.48 15.69
N LEU A 225 17.33 -7.48 16.45
CA LEU A 225 16.03 -7.02 15.94
C LEU A 225 16.09 -5.55 15.50
N ARG A 226 15.86 -5.31 14.21
CA ARG A 226 15.75 -3.97 13.61
C ARG A 226 14.37 -3.76 13.00
N PRO A 227 13.94 -2.49 12.81
CA PRO A 227 12.69 -2.19 12.11
C PRO A 227 12.57 -2.85 10.72
N ARG A 228 13.68 -3.08 10.02
CA ARG A 228 13.68 -3.78 8.73
C ARG A 228 13.26 -5.25 8.84
N ASP A 229 13.59 -5.91 9.95
CA ASP A 229 13.30 -7.33 10.13
C ASP A 229 11.81 -7.51 10.46
N VAL A 230 11.26 -6.62 11.30
CA VAL A 230 9.81 -6.54 11.58
C VAL A 230 9.01 -6.26 10.31
N ALA A 231 9.50 -5.34 9.47
CA ALA A 231 8.84 -5.00 8.22
C ALA A 231 8.85 -6.18 7.23
N ALA A 232 10.00 -6.84 7.08
CA ALA A 232 10.16 -8.01 6.20
C ALA A 232 9.26 -9.17 6.63
N GLU A 233 9.18 -9.45 7.93
CA GLU A 233 8.36 -10.53 8.48
C GLU A 233 6.85 -10.35 8.19
N LEU A 234 6.40 -9.10 8.16
CA LEU A 234 5.00 -8.75 7.91
C LEU A 234 4.69 -8.43 6.44
N GLY A 235 5.68 -8.54 5.54
CA GLY A 235 5.52 -8.24 4.12
C GLY A 235 5.20 -6.76 3.85
N ILE A 236 5.73 -5.85 4.68
CA ILE A 236 5.53 -4.41 4.55
C ILE A 236 6.86 -3.68 4.34
N SER A 237 6.82 -2.45 3.83
CA SER A 237 8.03 -1.62 3.73
C SER A 237 8.40 -1.02 5.09
N VAL A 238 9.70 -0.77 5.30
CA VAL A 238 10.20 -0.08 6.51
C VAL A 238 9.59 1.32 6.63
N ARG A 239 9.40 2.03 5.50
CA ARG A 239 8.76 3.34 5.49
C ARG A 239 7.31 3.26 5.94
N TYR A 240 6.56 2.24 5.51
CA TYR A 240 5.19 2.05 5.92
C TYR A 240 5.08 1.67 7.42
N LEU A 241 5.97 0.80 7.90
CA LEU A 241 6.14 0.55 9.33
C LEU A 241 6.37 1.85 10.11
N GLN A 242 7.30 2.70 9.65
CA GLN A 242 7.58 3.99 10.29
C GLN A 242 6.38 4.95 10.20
N LYS A 243 5.64 4.96 9.09
CA LYS A 243 4.40 5.74 8.95
C LYS A 243 3.36 5.31 9.99
N LEU A 244 3.18 4.00 10.20
CA LEU A 244 2.25 3.47 11.20
C LEU A 244 2.62 3.88 12.63
N PHE A 245 3.91 3.93 12.95
CA PHE A 245 4.40 4.43 14.24
C PHE A 245 4.29 5.96 14.35
N ALA A 246 4.61 6.70 13.29
CA ALA A 246 4.55 8.17 13.26
C ALA A 246 3.12 8.69 13.46
N LEU A 247 2.12 8.03 12.86
CA LEU A 247 0.70 8.30 13.10
C LEU A 247 0.30 8.15 14.58
N ARG A 248 1.10 7.43 15.37
CA ARG A 248 0.90 7.19 16.81
C ARG A 248 1.94 7.92 17.67
N GLY A 249 2.65 8.90 17.10
CA GLY A 249 3.60 9.75 17.82
C GLY A 249 4.87 9.03 18.28
N SER A 250 5.28 7.94 17.61
CA SER A 250 6.46 7.15 17.99
C SER A 250 7.24 6.68 16.77
N THR A 251 8.31 5.94 16.99
CA THR A 251 9.05 5.18 15.95
C THR A 251 9.15 3.72 16.36
N CYS A 252 9.36 2.82 15.39
CA CYS A 252 9.53 1.39 15.71
C CYS A 252 10.73 1.16 16.65
N SER A 253 11.82 1.91 16.44
CA SER A 253 13.01 1.84 17.30
C SER A 253 12.70 2.29 18.72
N ASP A 254 12.00 3.41 18.90
CA ASP A 254 11.62 3.91 20.23
C ASP A 254 10.66 2.95 20.95
N PHE A 255 9.80 2.28 20.20
CA PHE A 255 8.90 1.27 20.74
C PHE A 255 9.67 0.03 21.25
N ILE A 256 10.60 -0.51 20.45
CA ILE A 256 11.50 -1.61 20.89
C ILE A 256 12.30 -1.17 22.12
N GLN A 257 12.89 0.03 22.07
CA GLN A 257 13.66 0.62 23.16
C GLN A 257 12.85 0.68 24.47
N SER A 258 11.60 1.12 24.39
CA SER A 258 10.70 1.24 25.53
C SER A 258 10.40 -0.11 26.15
N LEU A 259 10.09 -1.13 25.33
CA LEU A 259 9.84 -2.49 25.81
C LEU A 259 11.05 -3.11 26.52
N ARG A 260 12.26 -2.90 25.97
CA ARG A 260 13.51 -3.36 26.61
C ARG A 260 13.72 -2.70 27.98
N LEU A 261 13.48 -1.40 28.08
CA LEU A 261 13.60 -0.64 29.33
C LEU A 261 12.53 -1.06 30.37
N ASP A 262 11.29 -1.24 29.94
CA ASP A 262 10.21 -1.71 30.81
C ASP A 262 10.47 -3.12 31.33
N HIS A 263 11.04 -4.01 30.50
CA HIS A 263 11.49 -5.33 30.93
C HIS A 263 12.64 -5.25 31.94
N ALA A 264 13.61 -4.36 31.71
CA ALA A 264 14.70 -4.14 32.65
C ALA A 264 14.20 -3.69 34.03
N VAL A 265 13.24 -2.77 34.09
CA VAL A 265 12.59 -2.36 35.35
C VAL A 265 12.00 -3.55 36.10
N ARG A 266 11.29 -4.45 35.40
CA ARG A 266 10.73 -5.67 36.02
C ARG A 266 11.82 -6.58 36.58
N LEU A 267 12.92 -6.77 35.86
CA LEU A 267 14.05 -7.59 36.32
C LEU A 267 14.79 -6.94 37.50
N LEU A 268 14.97 -5.62 37.50
CA LEU A 268 15.57 -4.88 38.62
C LEU A 268 14.72 -4.96 39.89
N HIS A 269 13.40 -4.82 39.76
CA HIS A 269 12.48 -5.03 40.89
C HIS A 269 12.55 -6.47 41.41
N ARG A 270 12.55 -7.47 40.52
CA ARG A 270 12.70 -8.88 40.92
C ARG A 270 14.01 -9.11 41.65
N ARG A 271 15.12 -8.56 41.16
CA ARG A 271 16.45 -8.62 41.80
C ARG A 271 16.42 -8.03 43.20
N ALA A 272 15.83 -6.85 43.38
CA ALA A 272 15.70 -6.19 44.68
C ALA A 272 14.88 -7.02 45.67
N LEU A 273 13.73 -7.55 45.24
CA LEU A 273 12.84 -8.37 46.07
C LEU A 273 13.47 -9.70 46.48
N THR A 274 14.17 -10.35 45.56
CA THR A 274 14.80 -11.66 45.80
C THR A 274 16.20 -11.56 46.42
N LYS A 275 16.71 -10.33 46.60
CA LYS A 275 18.08 -10.04 47.10
C LYS A 275 19.17 -10.78 46.33
N THR A 276 18.97 -11.00 45.04
CA THR A 276 19.96 -11.67 44.20
C THR A 276 21.13 -10.74 43.88
N ARG A 277 22.34 -11.30 43.72
CA ARG A 277 23.54 -10.55 43.32
C ARG A 277 23.74 -10.54 41.81
N GLN A 278 22.68 -10.72 41.02
CA GLN A 278 22.79 -10.71 39.55
C GLN A 278 23.44 -9.40 39.08
N PRO A 279 24.47 -9.43 38.23
CA PRO A 279 25.08 -8.23 37.68
C PRO A 279 24.06 -7.39 36.88
N LEU A 280 24.11 -6.07 37.03
CA LEU A 280 23.25 -5.17 36.26
C LEU A 280 23.52 -5.24 34.74
N SER A 281 24.75 -5.58 34.35
CA SER A 281 25.12 -5.85 32.96
C SER A 281 24.38 -7.06 32.39
N GLU A 282 24.21 -8.12 33.18
CA GLU A 282 23.48 -9.32 32.77
C GLU A 282 21.99 -9.03 32.53
N ILE A 283 21.40 -8.16 33.35
CA ILE A 283 20.03 -7.66 33.13
C ILE A 283 19.94 -6.87 31.83
N ALA A 284 20.92 -6.00 31.54
CA ALA A 284 20.96 -5.26 30.28
C ALA A 284 21.02 -6.21 29.07
N TYR A 285 21.89 -7.23 29.12
CA TYR A 285 22.02 -8.22 28.05
C TYR A 285 20.74 -9.05 27.87
N THR A 286 20.11 -9.48 28.97
CA THR A 286 18.82 -10.20 28.94
C THR A 286 17.71 -9.37 28.29
N CYS A 287 17.77 -8.04 28.42
CA CYS A 287 16.82 -7.14 27.78
C CYS A 287 17.19 -6.78 26.33
N GLY A 288 18.23 -7.37 25.74
CA GLY A 288 18.62 -7.12 24.35
C GLY A 288 19.50 -5.88 24.12
N PHE A 289 20.10 -5.31 25.16
CA PHE A 289 21.15 -4.30 25.00
C PHE A 289 22.49 -4.96 24.72
N ARG A 290 23.30 -4.41 23.81
CA ARG A 290 24.65 -4.94 23.50
C ARG A 290 25.71 -4.49 24.50
N ASP A 291 25.49 -3.35 25.12
CA ASP A 291 26.44 -2.76 26.04
C ASP A 291 25.71 -2.06 27.19
N TYR A 292 26.33 -2.12 28.37
CA TYR A 292 25.78 -1.58 29.60
C TYR A 292 25.75 -0.03 29.59
N THR A 293 26.70 0.61 28.90
CA THR A 293 26.82 2.06 28.87
C THR A 293 25.61 2.70 28.17
N ASN A 294 25.25 2.18 27.00
CA ASN A 294 24.07 2.55 26.23
C ASN A 294 22.82 2.27 27.05
N PHE A 295 22.69 1.09 27.66
CA PHE A 295 21.59 0.77 28.55
C PHE A 295 21.43 1.79 29.69
N ALA A 296 22.51 2.12 30.42
CA ALA A 296 22.46 3.03 31.55
C ALA A 296 22.11 4.47 31.14
N GLN A 297 22.64 4.96 30.01
CA GLN A 297 22.24 6.24 29.42
C GLN A 297 20.76 6.22 29.01
N GLN A 298 20.37 5.14 28.36
CA GLN A 298 19.01 4.65 28.07
C GLN A 298 18.00 4.94 29.17
N PHE A 299 18.25 4.18 30.22
CA PHE A 299 17.46 4.07 31.42
C PHE A 299 17.38 5.42 32.13
N ARG A 300 18.52 6.11 32.29
CA ARG A 300 18.54 7.43 32.93
C ARG A 300 17.76 8.47 32.14
N ARG A 301 17.83 8.47 30.81
CA ARG A 301 17.03 9.38 29.97
C ARG A 301 15.53 9.15 30.16
N ARG A 302 15.10 7.89 30.33
CA ARG A 302 13.68 7.54 30.44
C ARG A 302 13.10 7.68 31.85
N PHE A 303 13.88 7.37 32.88
CA PHE A 303 13.42 7.27 34.28
C PHE A 303 14.03 8.32 35.22
N GLY A 304 15.00 9.11 34.75
CA GLY A 304 15.62 10.21 35.53
C GLY A 304 16.73 9.78 36.50
N HIS A 305 16.94 8.48 36.74
CA HIS A 305 17.98 7.95 37.61
C HIS A 305 18.70 6.74 37.00
N THR A 306 19.78 6.27 37.62
CA THR A 306 20.55 5.13 37.11
C THR A 306 19.87 3.79 37.41
N PRO A 307 20.21 2.71 36.68
CA PRO A 307 19.74 1.36 36.99
C PRO A 307 20.10 0.88 38.41
N SER A 308 21.28 1.26 38.92
CA SER A 308 21.69 0.93 40.30
C SER A 308 20.78 1.62 41.30
N ALA A 309 20.59 2.94 41.17
CA ALA A 309 19.71 3.69 42.06
C ALA A 309 18.26 3.15 42.04
N HIS A 310 17.80 2.66 40.89
CA HIS A 310 16.49 1.99 40.78
C HIS A 310 16.44 0.64 41.52
N SER A 311 17.53 -0.11 41.51
CA SER A 311 17.64 -1.40 42.21
C SER A 311 17.86 -1.24 43.72
N ASP A 312 18.50 -0.14 44.14
CA ASP A 312 18.85 0.16 45.53
C ASP A 312 17.73 0.98 46.22
N GLY A 313 16.82 1.57 45.43
CA GLY A 313 15.69 2.39 45.88
C GLY A 313 14.46 1.57 46.29
N ASP A 314 14.00 1.85 47.50
CA ASP A 314 12.84 1.30 48.19
C ASP A 314 11.57 1.22 47.30
N GLY A 315 10.81 0.14 47.45
CA GLY A 315 9.62 -0.20 46.64
C GLY A 315 8.40 0.70 46.86
N ARG A 316 8.57 2.02 46.99
CA ARG A 316 7.50 2.99 47.23
C ARG A 316 7.54 4.13 46.22
N GLY A 317 6.67 4.01 45.21
CA GLY A 317 6.04 5.17 44.58
C GLY A 317 6.40 5.47 43.14
N VAL A 318 5.75 4.79 42.18
CA VAL A 318 5.29 5.43 40.93
C VAL A 318 3.95 4.80 40.51
N ASN A 319 2.86 5.23 41.17
CA ASN A 319 1.55 5.29 40.50
C ASN A 319 1.56 6.58 39.66
N GLY A 320 2.11 6.48 38.46
CA GLY A 320 2.24 7.58 37.50
C GLY A 320 1.24 7.40 36.36
N THR A 321 0.06 7.97 36.56
CA THR A 321 -1.08 8.11 35.66
C THR A 321 -0.68 8.27 34.19
N VAL A 322 -1.35 7.47 33.34
CA VAL A 322 -1.41 7.65 31.88
C VAL A 322 -1.77 9.11 31.58
N ARG A 323 -0.82 9.89 31.06
CA ARG A 323 -1.12 11.16 30.41
C ARG A 323 -1.77 10.85 29.07
N THR A 324 -3.10 10.71 29.08
CA THR A 324 -3.93 10.94 27.90
C THR A 324 -3.82 12.43 27.56
N THR A 325 -3.07 12.76 26.51
CA THR A 325 -3.20 14.06 25.85
C THR A 325 -4.48 14.04 25.02
N ASN A 326 -5.59 14.40 25.65
CA ASN A 326 -6.75 14.95 24.94
C ASN A 326 -6.39 16.38 24.54
N SER A 327 -6.28 16.63 23.24
CA SER A 327 -6.31 17.97 22.66
C SER A 327 -7.70 18.21 22.08
N GLU A 328 -8.60 18.70 22.92
CA GLU A 328 -9.81 19.43 22.53
C GLU A 328 -9.67 20.87 23.01
N SER A 329 -9.76 21.82 22.06
CA SER A 329 -10.28 23.20 22.18
C SER A 329 -10.02 23.87 20.81
N ALA A 330 -11.02 23.94 19.92
CA ALA A 330 -12.06 24.97 19.85
C ALA A 330 -11.51 26.31 19.32
N VAL A 331 -11.73 26.58 18.02
CA VAL A 331 -12.57 27.65 17.45
C VAL A 331 -13.12 27.16 16.11
#